data_AF-A0A9X1R6Y2-F1
#
_entry.id   AF-A0A9X1R6Y2-F1
#
_cell.length_a   1.000
_cell.length_b   1.000
_cell.length_c   1.000
_cell.angle_alpha   90.00
_cell.angle_beta   90.00
_cell.angle_gamma   90.00
#
_symmetry.space_group_name_H-M   'P 1'
#
loop_
_entity.id
_entity.type
_entity.pdbx_description
1 polymer ?
#
loop_
_entity_poly.entity_id
_entity_poly.type
_entity_poly.pdbx_seq_one_letter_code
_entity_poly.pdbx_strand_id
1 'polypeptide(L)' 'MDRLTKREQPDRSKINMDEAWEVKYWSHALGVSRQELQQAVDKVGNSAAAVRKELAV' A
#
# COMPACT_ATOMS: atom_id res chain seq x y z
N MET A 1 -31.40 16.21 0.24
CA MET A 1 -30.16 16.64 -0.45
C MET A 1 -29.08 15.68 -0.03
N ASP A 2 -29.07 14.52 -0.66
CA ASP A 2 -28.45 13.32 -0.13
C ASP A 2 -27.14 13.09 -0.87
N ARG A 3 -26.04 13.66 -0.35
CA ARG A 3 -24.69 13.26 -0.76
C ARG A 3 -24.30 11.96 -0.06
N LEU A 4 -25.12 10.94 -0.28
CA LEU A 4 -24.64 9.57 -0.52
C LEU A 4 -23.76 9.70 -1.78
N THR A 5 -22.50 9.27 -1.84
CA THR A 5 -21.99 7.95 -1.52
C THR A 5 -20.50 7.96 -1.85
N LYS A 6 -19.74 7.14 -1.13
CA LYS A 6 -18.40 6.67 -1.50
C LYS A 6 -17.39 7.81 -1.69
N ARG A 7 -16.69 8.13 -0.60
CA ARG A 7 -15.23 8.25 -0.73
C ARG A 7 -14.78 6.90 -1.32
N GLU A 8 -14.77 6.82 -2.65
CA GLU A 8 -14.07 5.79 -3.38
C GLU A 8 -12.69 5.82 -2.77
N GLN A 9 -12.40 4.82 -1.91
CA GLN A 9 -11.09 4.69 -1.32
C GLN A 9 -10.20 4.56 -2.54
N PRO A 10 -9.41 5.59 -2.90
CA PRO A 10 -8.71 5.61 -4.18
C PRO A 10 -7.95 4.31 -4.23
N ASP A 11 -8.25 3.45 -5.21
CA ASP A 11 -7.95 2.02 -5.21
C ASP A 11 -6.60 1.74 -4.53
N ARG A 12 -6.64 1.46 -3.21
CA ARG A 12 -5.44 1.20 -2.38
C ARG A 12 -4.91 -0.20 -2.64
N SER A 13 -5.09 -0.68 -3.86
CA SER A 13 -4.63 -1.97 -4.33
C SER A 13 -3.17 -1.90 -4.74
N LYS A 14 -2.62 -0.69 -4.95
CA LYS A 14 -1.22 -0.49 -5.36
C LYS A 14 -0.46 0.38 -4.36
N ILE A 15 0.85 0.14 -4.32
CA ILE A 15 1.85 0.84 -3.50
C ILE A 15 2.77 1.60 -4.44
N ASN A 16 2.65 2.92 -4.43
CA ASN A 16 3.50 3.84 -5.15
C ASN A 16 4.72 4.17 -4.29
N MET A 17 5.87 3.59 -4.65
CA MET A 17 7.13 3.81 -3.94
C MET A 17 7.78 5.17 -4.25
N ASP A 18 7.35 5.85 -5.31
CA ASP A 18 7.79 7.20 -5.67
C ASP A 18 7.20 8.24 -4.71
N GLU A 19 6.01 7.95 -4.20
CA GLU A 19 5.24 8.88 -3.39
C GLU A 19 5.50 8.68 -1.89
N ALA A 20 6.27 9.59 -1.30
CA ALA A 20 6.75 9.45 0.08
C ALA A 20 5.63 9.32 1.14
N TRP A 21 4.46 9.95 0.91
CA TRP A 21 3.33 9.82 1.83
C TRP A 21 2.70 8.43 1.75
N GLU A 22 2.63 7.84 0.56
CA GLU A 22 2.07 6.51 0.33
C GLU A 22 3.01 5.44 0.88
N VAL A 23 4.31 5.57 0.68
CA VAL A 23 5.34 4.73 1.31
C VAL A 23 5.21 4.76 2.83
N LYS A 24 5.08 5.94 3.44
CA LYS A 24 4.92 6.07 4.89
C LYS A 24 3.61 5.44 5.38
N TYR A 25 2.52 5.63 4.63
CA TYR A 25 1.24 5.02 4.94
C TYR A 25 1.31 3.49 4.91
N TRP A 26 1.88 2.90 3.85
CA TRP A 26 2.00 1.46 3.70
C TRP A 26 3.00 0.84 4.67
N SER A 27 4.14 1.49 4.89
CA SER A 27 5.11 1.14 5.92
C SER A 27 4.43 1.03 7.29
N HIS A 28 3.58 2.01 7.64
CA HIS A 28 2.82 1.96 8.89
C HIS A 28 1.70 0.89 8.87
N ALA A 29 0.95 0.78 7.78
CA ALA A 29 -0.17 -0.16 7.65
C ALA A 29 0.27 -1.63 7.62
N LEU A 30 1.50 -1.90 7.19
CA LEU A 30 2.11 -3.22 7.15
C LEU A 30 3.08 -3.45 8.31
N GLY A 31 3.41 -2.41 9.07
CA GLY A 31 4.37 -2.48 10.18
C GLY A 31 5.81 -2.74 9.74
N VAL A 32 6.17 -2.43 8.50
CA VAL A 32 7.50 -2.70 7.92
C VAL A 32 8.25 -1.42 7.60
N SER A 33 9.57 -1.48 7.48
CA SER A 33 10.39 -0.34 7.06
C SER A 33 10.23 -0.04 5.57
N ARG A 34 10.58 1.17 5.13
CA ARG A 34 10.61 1.53 3.69
C ARG A 34 11.44 0.55 2.86
N GLN A 35 12.56 0.06 3.39
CA GLN A 35 13.42 -0.90 2.70
C GLN A 35 12.73 -2.25 2.52
N GLU A 36 12.12 -2.79 3.56
CA GLU A 36 11.35 -4.04 3.50
C GLU A 36 10.15 -3.90 2.55
N LEU A 37 9.46 -2.76 2.59
CA LEU A 37 8.39 -2.43 1.66
C LEU A 37 8.90 -2.43 0.21
N GLN A 38 10.04 -1.79 -0.04
CA GLN A 38 10.65 -1.73 -1.37
C GLN A 38 11.05 -3.11 -1.86
N GLN A 39 11.65 -3.95 -1.01
CA GLN A 39 12.04 -5.31 -1.36
C GLN A 39 10.83 -6.19 -1.66
N ALA A 40 9.76 -6.06 -0.86
CA ALA A 40 8.52 -6.78 -1.12
C ALA A 40 7.89 -6.32 -2.45
N VAL A 41 7.83 -5.00 -2.70
CA VAL A 41 7.33 -4.43 -3.96
C VAL A 41 8.18 -4.85 -5.16
N ASP A 42 9.50 -4.94 -5.04
CA ASP A 42 10.40 -5.39 -6.10
C ASP A 42 10.16 -6.89 -6.42
N LYS A 43 9.92 -7.70 -5.39
CA LYS A 43 9.72 -9.15 -5.51
C LYS A 43 8.35 -9.54 -6.07
N VAL A 44 7.28 -8.92 -5.59
CA VAL A 44 5.89 -9.28 -5.95
C VAL A 44 5.15 -8.24 -6.79
N GLY A 45 5.81 -7.12 -7.10
CA GLY A 45 5.23 -5.97 -7.77
C GLY A 45 4.55 -4.98 -6.80
N ASN A 46 4.11 -3.85 -7.35
CA ASN A 46 3.45 -2.77 -6.60
C ASN A 46 2.07 -3.11 -6.05
N SER A 47 1.62 -4.37 -6.08
CA SER A 47 0.30 -4.74 -5.59
C SER A 47 0.31 -4.89 -4.06
N ALA A 48 -0.47 -4.08 -3.35
CA ALA A 48 -0.55 -4.11 -1.90
C ALA A 48 -1.02 -5.47 -1.35
N ALA A 49 -1.91 -6.15 -2.06
CA ALA A 49 -2.36 -7.50 -1.71
C ALA A 49 -1.22 -8.53 -1.81
N ALA A 50 -0.37 -8.41 -2.82
CA ALA A 50 0.77 -9.30 -3.01
C ALA A 50 1.86 -9.03 -1.97
N VAL A 51 2.13 -7.75 -1.67
CA VAL A 51 3.08 -7.33 -0.63
C VAL A 51 2.63 -7.81 0.75
N ARG A 52 1.35 -7.68 1.08
CA ARG A 52 0.77 -8.26 2.32
C ARG A 52 0.98 -9.76 2.41
N LYS A 53 0.73 -10.47 1.31
CA LYS A 53 0.89 -11.93 1.25
C LYS A 53 2.35 -12.35 1.40
N GLU A 54 3.28 -11.60 0.81
CA GLU A 54 4.73 -11.84 0.93
C GLU A 54 5.23 -11.57 2.35
N LEU A 55 4.76 -10.49 2.97
CA LEU A 55 5.11 -10.12 4.34
C LEU A 55 4.38 -10.97 5.40
N ALA A 56 3.42 -11.81 4.98
CA ALA A 56 2.61 -12.69 5.82
C ALA A 56 2.03 -12.02 7.08
N VAL A 57 1.65 -10.74 6.95
CA VAL A 57 1.03 -9.88 7.96
C VAL A 57 -0.48 -9.78 7.77
#